data_AF-A0A2E0GP81-F1
#
_entry.id   AF-A0A2E0GP81-F1
#
_cell.length_a   1.000
_cell.length_b   1.000
_cell.length_c   1.000
_cell.angle_alpha   90.00
_cell.angle_beta   90.00
_cell.angle_gamma   90.00
#
_symmetry.space_group_name_H-M   'P 1'
#
loop_
_entity.id
_entity.type
_entity.pdbx_description
1 polymer ?
#
loop_
_entity_poly.entity_id
_entity_poly.type
_entity_poly.pdbx_seq_one_letter_code
_entity_poly.pdbx_strand_id
1 'polypeptide(L)'
;MTSYYVGDLHGCFKQFKNLIRIIKFNPKTDHLYLTGDLVNKGTQSLELMNYLYSIDKNVTTVLGNHDFNLLAAYFDVNPWSKIPHTMQKLLNDKNIEKYITWIRKKSLLHINHSEKIILTHSGMYPGWTLKDAIKMSDQVSKKLKSNQIKNFIKTLWSNEPSSWKENFTPKEKMIFAVNAFTRMRFLNKNLSLNLDVSSDAFHNDDIKPWFKYNSRFKNNFKIIFGHWAALGFYKHPREIFNEMSKTMPSLNNITWDRLNKENSVTYPCKSPQHPGEEIVFGDKFPTLDGKGKFVPASVTSPDEIPDKDYEMILTTGRQLEHWHTGAMTRKASNLDAIEPEPTVSISPLDILKNNLNPGDKIKVSTRRGTVEIRVRKDKSIPAGVIFIPFCYNEAAANLLTNSALDPYGKIPEFKYCAAKIEKI
;
A
#
# COMPACT_ATOMS: atom_id res chain seq x y z
N MET A 1 -33.23 5.07 15.84
CA MET A 1 -32.19 4.03 15.84
C MET A 1 -31.66 3.92 14.44
N THR A 2 -30.38 4.21 14.24
CA THR A 2 -29.75 4.16 12.91
C THR A 2 -28.80 2.97 12.83
N SER A 3 -28.86 2.22 11.74
CA SER A 3 -28.00 1.06 11.47
C SER A 3 -26.83 1.45 10.56
N TYR A 4 -25.60 1.22 11.02
CA TYR A 4 -24.39 1.49 10.25
C TYR A 4 -23.69 0.18 9.89
N TYR A 5 -23.34 0.01 8.61
CA TYR A 5 -22.56 -1.13 8.14
C TYR A 5 -21.15 -0.66 7.80
N VAL A 6 -20.15 -1.26 8.45
CA VAL A 6 -18.73 -0.89 8.30
C VAL A 6 -17.93 -2.10 7.85
N GLY A 7 -17.05 -1.85 6.89
CA GLY A 7 -16.12 -2.85 6.35
C GLY A 7 -15.00 -3.23 7.33
N ASP A 8 -14.00 -3.92 6.80
CA ASP A 8 -12.88 -4.48 7.57
C ASP A 8 -12.15 -3.39 8.37
N LEU A 9 -11.96 -3.63 9.66
CA LEU A 9 -11.39 -2.62 10.56
C LEU A 9 -9.89 -2.79 10.78
N HIS A 10 -9.39 -4.03 10.74
CA HIS A 10 -7.96 -4.34 10.78
C HIS A 10 -7.19 -3.64 11.89
N GLY A 11 -7.74 -3.51 13.10
CA GLY A 11 -7.05 -2.82 14.19
C GLY A 11 -6.72 -1.34 13.93
N CYS A 12 -7.38 -0.69 12.97
CA CYS A 12 -7.21 0.74 12.64
C CYS A 12 -8.07 1.64 13.56
N PHE A 13 -7.82 1.58 14.87
CA PHE A 13 -8.68 2.24 15.87
C PHE A 13 -8.77 3.76 15.68
N LYS A 14 -7.67 4.45 15.33
CA LYS A 14 -7.69 5.90 15.10
C LYS A 14 -8.63 6.30 13.96
N GLN A 15 -8.58 5.57 12.84
CA GLN A 15 -9.43 5.78 11.68
C GLN A 15 -10.89 5.46 12.01
N PHE A 16 -11.12 4.35 12.70
CA PHE A 16 -12.45 3.96 13.17
C PHE A 16 -13.04 5.01 14.12
N LYS A 17 -12.27 5.53 15.08
CA LYS A 17 -12.72 6.61 15.98
C LYS A 17 -13.10 7.88 15.21
N ASN A 18 -12.35 8.22 14.17
CA ASN A 18 -12.69 9.33 13.29
C ASN A 18 -14.00 9.08 12.52
N LEU A 19 -14.20 7.87 11.98
CA LEU A 19 -15.44 7.49 11.31
C LEU A 19 -16.64 7.65 12.25
N ILE A 20 -16.58 7.03 13.43
CA ILE A 20 -17.62 7.11 14.48
C ILE A 20 -17.95 8.56 14.83
N ARG A 21 -16.95 9.45 14.91
CA ARG A 21 -17.14 10.88 15.14
C ARG A 21 -17.86 11.58 13.98
N ILE A 22 -17.47 11.28 12.73
CA ILE A 22 -18.05 11.89 11.52
C ILE A 22 -19.53 11.52 11.40
N ILE A 23 -19.86 10.24 11.61
CA ILE A 23 -21.25 9.76 11.53
C ILE A 23 -22.05 10.08 12.79
N LYS A 24 -21.44 10.71 13.80
CA LYS A 24 -22.06 11.05 15.10
C LYS A 24 -22.74 9.83 15.76
N PHE A 25 -22.09 8.67 15.69
CA PHE A 25 -22.65 7.42 16.20
C PHE A 25 -22.91 7.48 17.71
N ASN A 26 -24.14 7.16 18.11
CA ASN A 26 -24.53 7.09 19.50
C ASN A 26 -24.65 5.62 19.96
N PRO A 27 -23.73 5.12 20.81
CA PRO A 27 -23.73 3.72 21.24
C PRO A 27 -24.90 3.33 22.15
N LYS A 28 -25.80 4.27 22.51
CA LYS A 28 -27.03 3.98 23.26
C LYS A 28 -28.25 3.77 22.37
N THR A 29 -28.25 4.30 21.14
CA THR A 29 -29.43 4.33 20.26
C THR A 29 -29.19 3.80 18.86
N ASP A 30 -27.94 3.77 18.41
CA ASP A 30 -27.54 3.33 17.08
C ASP A 30 -26.92 1.94 17.15
N HIS A 31 -26.93 1.23 16.01
CA HIS A 31 -26.39 -0.12 15.91
C HIS A 31 -25.30 -0.19 14.86
N LEU A 32 -24.22 -0.90 15.18
CA LEU A 32 -23.07 -1.08 14.31
C LEU A 32 -22.99 -2.53 13.82
N TYR A 33 -22.99 -2.71 12.51
CA TYR A 33 -22.84 -3.98 11.81
C TYR A 33 -21.46 -4.03 11.15
N LEU A 34 -20.64 -5.00 11.52
CA LEU A 34 -19.24 -5.12 11.09
C LEU A 34 -19.04 -6.37 10.22
N THR A 35 -18.31 -6.21 9.12
CA THR A 35 -18.00 -7.33 8.19
C THR A 35 -16.93 -8.28 8.71
N GLY A 36 -16.40 -8.09 9.92
CA GLY A 36 -15.33 -8.90 10.49
C GLY A 36 -13.96 -8.30 10.24
N ASP A 37 -12.93 -9.14 10.36
CA ASP A 37 -11.52 -8.72 10.28
C ASP A 37 -11.24 -7.53 11.20
N LEU A 38 -11.59 -7.72 12.47
CA LEU A 38 -11.51 -6.66 13.47
C LEU A 38 -10.06 -6.34 13.83
N VAL A 39 -9.17 -7.31 13.66
CA VAL A 39 -7.78 -7.26 14.12
C VAL A 39 -6.79 -7.47 12.98
N ASN A 40 -5.51 -7.28 13.31
CA ASN A 40 -4.36 -7.47 12.43
C ASN A 40 -4.21 -6.41 11.31
N LYS A 41 -3.02 -6.33 10.70
CA LYS A 41 -2.55 -5.27 9.77
C LYS A 41 -2.36 -3.89 10.42
N GLY A 42 -3.36 -3.35 11.12
CA GLY A 42 -3.24 -2.12 11.90
C GLY A 42 -2.66 -2.39 13.29
N THR A 43 -2.01 -1.37 13.86
CA THR A 43 -1.24 -1.49 15.11
C THR A 43 -2.08 -1.34 16.39
N GLN A 44 -3.37 -1.00 16.27
CA GLN A 44 -4.25 -0.65 17.41
C GLN A 44 -5.38 -1.67 17.61
N SER A 45 -5.07 -2.96 17.41
CA SER A 45 -6.05 -4.06 17.58
C SER A 45 -6.60 -4.13 19.00
N LEU A 46 -5.78 -3.87 20.03
CA LEU A 46 -6.22 -3.91 21.44
C LEU A 46 -7.25 -2.81 21.74
N GLU A 47 -6.95 -1.58 21.33
CA GLU A 47 -7.82 -0.42 21.57
C GLU A 47 -9.16 -0.59 20.88
N LEU A 48 -9.14 -1.11 19.63
CA LEU A 48 -10.35 -1.40 18.89
C LEU A 48 -11.19 -2.49 19.58
N MET A 49 -10.58 -3.61 19.97
CA MET A 49 -11.28 -4.69 20.67
C MET A 49 -11.87 -4.23 22.00
N ASN A 50 -11.15 -3.41 22.77
CA ASN A 50 -11.65 -2.83 24.01
C ASN A 50 -12.89 -1.96 23.77
N TYR A 51 -12.85 -1.09 22.75
CA TYR A 51 -13.99 -0.24 22.40
C TYR A 51 -15.19 -1.06 21.96
N LEU A 52 -15.03 -1.98 21.00
CA LEU A 52 -16.13 -2.80 20.49
C LEU A 52 -16.76 -3.66 21.60
N TYR A 53 -15.94 -4.22 22.49
CA TYR A 53 -16.43 -4.96 23.66
C TYR A 53 -17.27 -4.07 24.60
N SER A 54 -16.86 -2.81 24.82
CA SER A 54 -17.60 -1.88 25.69
C SER A 54 -19.00 -1.54 25.20
N ILE A 55 -19.26 -1.72 23.91
CA ILE A 55 -20.55 -1.43 23.26
C ILE A 55 -21.19 -2.70 22.66
N ASP A 56 -20.85 -3.90 23.15
CA ASP A 56 -21.28 -5.20 22.59
C ASP A 56 -22.80 -5.30 22.33
N LYS A 57 -23.62 -4.69 23.20
CA LYS A 57 -25.09 -4.69 23.03
C LYS A 57 -25.56 -4.07 21.71
N ASN A 58 -24.79 -3.13 21.17
CA ASN A 58 -25.12 -2.39 19.96
C ASN A 58 -24.09 -2.64 18.83
N VAL A 59 -23.37 -3.76 18.90
CA VAL A 59 -22.43 -4.21 17.87
C VAL A 59 -22.78 -5.64 17.45
N THR A 60 -23.05 -5.81 16.17
CA THR A 60 -23.13 -7.11 15.51
C THR A 60 -21.95 -7.24 14.54
N THR A 61 -21.20 -8.33 14.67
CA THR A 61 -20.08 -8.63 13.77
C THR A 61 -20.18 -10.07 13.33
N VAL A 62 -19.73 -10.33 12.11
CA VAL A 62 -19.38 -11.66 11.63
C VAL A 62 -17.89 -11.89 11.77
N LEU A 63 -17.44 -13.15 11.68
CA LEU A 63 -16.02 -13.50 11.76
C LEU A 63 -15.37 -13.49 10.37
N GLY A 64 -14.23 -12.80 10.27
CA GLY A 64 -13.34 -12.80 9.10
C GLY A 64 -12.11 -13.69 9.29
N ASN A 65 -11.27 -13.81 8.25
CA ASN A 65 -10.11 -14.69 8.30
C ASN A 65 -9.05 -14.22 9.31
N HIS A 66 -8.87 -12.91 9.51
CA HIS A 66 -7.94 -12.40 10.51
C HIS A 66 -8.45 -12.61 11.95
N ASP A 67 -9.77 -12.72 12.16
CA ASP A 67 -10.33 -13.10 13.45
C ASP A 67 -10.03 -14.58 13.76
N PHE A 68 -10.05 -15.47 12.76
CA PHE A 68 -9.57 -16.85 12.92
C PHE A 68 -8.05 -16.91 13.18
N ASN A 69 -7.26 -16.04 12.54
CA ASN A 69 -5.82 -15.93 12.82
C ASN A 69 -5.56 -15.54 14.29
N LEU A 70 -6.35 -14.63 14.86
CA LEU A 70 -6.28 -14.29 16.29
C LEU A 70 -6.57 -15.50 17.18
N LEU A 71 -7.62 -16.26 16.88
CA LEU A 71 -7.95 -17.48 17.63
C LEU A 71 -6.80 -18.49 17.57
N ALA A 72 -6.20 -18.67 16.40
CA ALA A 72 -5.07 -19.57 16.25
C ALA A 72 -3.81 -19.10 16.99
N ALA A 73 -3.54 -17.79 16.99
CA ALA A 73 -2.45 -17.21 17.77
C ALA A 73 -2.66 -17.43 19.27
N TYR A 74 -3.87 -17.20 19.77
CA TYR A 74 -4.21 -17.42 21.18
C TYR A 74 -4.09 -18.88 21.61
N PHE A 75 -4.53 -19.83 20.78
CA PHE A 75 -4.44 -21.27 21.09
C PHE A 75 -3.09 -21.91 20.74
N ASP A 76 -2.15 -21.11 20.23
CA ASP A 76 -0.86 -21.52 19.71
C ASP A 76 -0.95 -22.66 18.69
N VAL A 77 -1.65 -22.37 17.56
CA VAL A 77 -1.90 -23.33 16.49
C VAL A 77 -1.29 -22.85 15.19
N ASN A 78 -0.20 -23.51 14.76
CA ASN A 78 0.47 -23.23 13.48
C ASN A 78 -0.49 -23.29 12.28
N PRO A 79 -0.27 -22.47 11.23
CA PRO A 79 0.96 -21.71 10.94
C PRO A 79 0.95 -20.25 11.44
N TRP A 80 0.16 -19.89 12.46
CA TRP A 80 0.03 -18.49 12.93
C TRP A 80 1.37 -17.78 13.14
N SER A 81 2.36 -18.49 13.71
CA SER A 81 3.71 -18.01 14.01
C SER A 81 4.51 -17.59 12.77
N LYS A 82 4.13 -18.07 11.58
CA LYS A 82 4.77 -17.75 10.30
C LYS A 82 4.06 -16.60 9.56
N ILE A 83 2.93 -16.13 10.07
CA ILE A 83 2.13 -15.08 9.42
C ILE A 83 2.50 -13.73 10.05
N PRO A 84 2.97 -12.75 9.27
CA PRO A 84 3.22 -11.40 9.78
C PRO A 84 1.97 -10.82 10.44
N HIS A 85 2.12 -10.31 11.67
CA HIS A 85 0.99 -9.79 12.43
C HIS A 85 1.35 -8.59 13.31
N THR A 86 0.34 -7.80 13.64
CA THR A 86 0.45 -6.61 14.49
C THR A 86 -0.25 -6.77 15.85
N MET A 87 -0.64 -8.01 16.19
CA MET A 87 -1.53 -8.30 17.33
C MET A 87 -0.81 -8.52 18.67
N GLN A 88 0.51 -8.35 18.74
CA GLN A 88 1.29 -8.71 19.94
C GLN A 88 0.82 -7.99 21.21
N LYS A 89 0.47 -6.70 21.09
CA LYS A 89 -0.10 -5.92 22.21
C LYS A 89 -1.43 -6.50 22.71
N LEU A 90 -2.28 -6.99 21.81
CA LEU A 90 -3.55 -7.61 22.16
C LEU A 90 -3.34 -8.98 22.81
N LEU A 91 -2.47 -9.82 22.24
CA LEU A 91 -2.17 -11.17 22.75
C LEU A 91 -1.55 -11.14 24.16
N ASN A 92 -0.74 -10.13 24.45
CA ASN A 92 -0.10 -9.95 25.76
C ASN A 92 -0.98 -9.19 26.78
N ASP A 93 -2.19 -8.74 26.40
CA ASP A 93 -3.06 -8.01 27.32
C ASP A 93 -3.62 -8.94 28.40
N LYS A 94 -3.60 -8.49 29.65
CA LYS A 94 -4.13 -9.23 30.80
C LYS A 94 -5.60 -9.66 30.65
N ASN A 95 -6.36 -9.01 29.76
CA ASN A 95 -7.76 -9.32 29.52
C ASN A 95 -8.00 -10.07 28.21
N ILE A 96 -6.97 -10.59 27.53
CA ILE A 96 -7.12 -11.28 26.24
C ILE A 96 -8.23 -12.34 26.26
N GLU A 97 -8.37 -13.09 27.35
CA GLU A 97 -9.39 -14.14 27.49
C GLU A 97 -10.82 -13.61 27.31
N LYS A 98 -11.10 -12.38 27.76
CA LYS A 98 -12.42 -11.76 27.63
C LYS A 98 -12.74 -11.50 26.15
N TYR A 99 -11.75 -11.02 25.39
CA TYR A 99 -11.90 -10.73 23.96
C TYR A 99 -12.02 -12.02 23.15
N ILE A 100 -11.24 -13.04 23.48
CA ILE A 100 -11.32 -14.35 22.83
C ILE A 100 -12.68 -15.00 23.10
N THR A 101 -13.15 -14.97 24.34
CA THR A 101 -14.49 -15.47 24.70
C THR A 101 -15.59 -14.72 23.96
N TRP A 102 -15.42 -13.41 23.76
CA TRP A 102 -16.34 -12.59 23.00
C TRP A 102 -16.36 -12.95 21.50
N ILE A 103 -15.19 -13.06 20.86
CA ILE A 103 -15.04 -13.45 19.45
C ILE A 103 -15.63 -14.85 19.20
N ARG A 104 -15.38 -15.81 20.10
CA ARG A 104 -15.91 -17.18 20.00
C ARG A 104 -17.43 -17.27 20.00
N LYS A 105 -18.13 -16.21 20.45
CA LYS A 105 -19.60 -16.15 20.44
C LYS A 105 -20.19 -15.66 19.12
N LYS A 106 -19.38 -15.02 18.26
CA LYS A 106 -19.81 -14.42 17.00
C LYS A 106 -20.00 -15.50 15.92
N SER A 107 -20.84 -15.20 14.93
CA SER A 107 -21.22 -16.11 13.85
C SER A 107 -20.48 -15.80 12.56
N LEU A 108 -20.59 -16.67 11.56
CA LEU A 108 -20.09 -16.41 10.19
C LEU A 108 -21.11 -15.62 9.34
N LEU A 109 -22.37 -15.63 9.77
CA LEU A 109 -23.50 -15.08 9.06
C LEU A 109 -24.43 -14.35 10.04
N HIS A 110 -24.93 -13.19 9.65
CA HIS A 110 -26.03 -12.52 10.34
C HIS A 110 -27.12 -12.13 9.33
N ILE A 111 -28.38 -12.28 9.71
CA ILE A 111 -29.53 -12.00 8.84
C ILE A 111 -30.44 -11.02 9.56
N ASN A 112 -30.68 -9.87 8.93
CA ASN A 112 -31.77 -8.97 9.29
C ASN A 112 -32.95 -9.27 8.37
N HIS A 113 -33.94 -10.00 8.89
CA HIS A 113 -35.14 -10.37 8.12
C HIS A 113 -36.03 -9.18 7.77
N SER A 114 -36.09 -8.17 8.64
CA SER A 114 -36.94 -6.99 8.43
C SER A 114 -36.45 -6.13 7.26
N GLU A 115 -35.14 -5.92 7.18
CA GLU A 115 -34.49 -5.15 6.11
C GLU A 115 -34.08 -6.02 4.91
N LYS A 116 -34.28 -7.34 5.01
CA LYS A 116 -33.80 -8.34 4.03
C LYS A 116 -32.31 -8.17 3.74
N ILE A 117 -31.50 -8.05 4.78
CA ILE A 117 -30.03 -7.92 4.68
C ILE A 117 -29.34 -9.18 5.20
N ILE A 118 -28.32 -9.61 4.48
CA ILE A 118 -27.37 -10.64 4.91
C ILE A 118 -26.01 -9.97 5.10
N LEU A 119 -25.44 -10.13 6.30
CA LEU A 119 -24.07 -9.72 6.63
C LEU A 119 -23.18 -10.96 6.74
N THR A 120 -22.05 -10.94 6.05
CA THR A 120 -21.06 -12.02 5.94
C THR A 120 -19.70 -11.40 5.61
N HIS A 121 -18.59 -12.06 5.90
CA HIS A 121 -17.27 -11.49 5.61
C HIS A 121 -16.92 -11.59 4.12
N SER A 122 -16.93 -12.80 3.54
CA SER A 122 -16.55 -13.05 2.13
C SER A 122 -17.72 -13.24 1.15
N GLY A 123 -18.96 -13.01 1.59
CA GLY A 123 -20.15 -13.22 0.77
C GLY A 123 -20.85 -14.55 1.02
N MET A 124 -21.65 -14.98 0.06
CA MET A 124 -22.50 -16.18 0.16
C MET A 124 -22.20 -17.14 -0.99
N TYR A 125 -21.88 -18.39 -0.67
CA TYR A 125 -21.58 -19.40 -1.67
C TYR A 125 -22.81 -19.67 -2.56
N PRO A 126 -22.72 -19.49 -3.91
CA PRO A 126 -23.87 -19.59 -4.80
C PRO A 126 -24.56 -20.96 -4.83
N GLY A 127 -23.82 -22.04 -4.53
CA GLY A 127 -24.34 -23.41 -4.51
C GLY A 127 -25.22 -23.75 -3.30
N TRP A 128 -25.29 -22.89 -2.29
CA TRP A 128 -26.09 -23.13 -1.08
C TRP A 128 -27.49 -22.53 -1.14
N THR A 129 -28.43 -23.17 -0.44
CA THR A 129 -29.64 -22.48 0.00
C THR A 129 -29.37 -21.63 1.24
N LEU A 130 -30.28 -20.70 1.56
CA LEU A 130 -30.17 -19.92 2.79
C LEU A 130 -30.16 -20.83 4.04
N LYS A 131 -30.92 -21.93 4.02
CA LYS A 131 -30.96 -22.91 5.11
C LYS A 131 -29.61 -23.61 5.29
N ASP A 132 -28.93 -23.95 4.19
CA ASP A 132 -27.61 -24.59 4.24
C ASP A 132 -26.56 -23.63 4.83
N ALA A 133 -26.57 -22.37 4.38
CA ALA A 133 -25.67 -21.34 4.88
C ALA A 133 -25.84 -21.09 6.40
N ILE A 134 -27.10 -20.97 6.87
CA ILE A 134 -27.41 -20.84 8.31
C ILE A 134 -26.90 -22.07 9.07
N LYS A 135 -27.24 -23.27 8.59
CA LYS A 135 -26.82 -24.54 9.22
C LYS A 135 -25.30 -24.64 9.33
N MET A 136 -24.56 -24.23 8.31
CA MET A 136 -23.10 -24.25 8.32
C MET A 136 -22.51 -23.21 9.29
N SER A 137 -23.05 -21.99 9.30
CA SER A 137 -22.67 -20.96 10.28
C SER A 137 -22.90 -21.43 11.71
N ASP A 138 -24.04 -22.08 11.99
CA ASP A 138 -24.39 -22.58 13.32
C ASP A 138 -23.47 -23.73 13.76
N GLN A 139 -23.13 -24.65 12.86
CA GLN A 139 -22.21 -25.75 13.15
C GLN A 139 -20.82 -25.23 13.52
N VAL A 140 -20.27 -24.29 12.74
CA VAL A 140 -18.98 -23.67 13.05
C VAL A 140 -19.05 -22.91 14.37
N SER A 141 -20.10 -22.12 14.58
CA SER A 141 -20.33 -21.36 15.82
C SER A 141 -20.41 -22.27 17.05
N LYS A 142 -21.06 -23.42 16.95
CA LYS A 142 -21.11 -24.44 18.01
C LYS A 142 -19.72 -25.00 18.31
N LYS A 143 -18.90 -25.24 17.28
CA LYS A 143 -17.53 -25.75 17.47
C LYS A 143 -16.61 -24.69 18.11
N LEU A 144 -16.75 -23.42 17.76
CA LEU A 144 -16.01 -22.31 18.37
C LEU A 144 -16.32 -22.13 19.87
N LYS A 145 -17.55 -22.41 20.29
CA LYS A 145 -17.97 -22.38 21.70
C LYS A 145 -17.56 -23.63 22.48
N SER A 146 -17.12 -24.70 21.81
CA SER A 146 -16.77 -25.98 22.43
C SER A 146 -15.36 -26.01 23.02
N ASN A 147 -15.10 -27.01 23.88
CA ASN A 147 -13.75 -27.30 24.41
C ASN A 147 -12.80 -27.88 23.35
N GLN A 148 -13.32 -28.32 22.20
CA GLN A 148 -12.53 -28.88 21.10
C GLN A 148 -12.07 -27.82 20.08
N ILE A 149 -12.16 -26.53 20.42
CA ILE A 149 -11.81 -25.42 19.53
C ILE A 149 -10.36 -25.51 19.04
N LYS A 150 -9.38 -25.81 19.90
CA LYS A 150 -7.96 -25.90 19.50
C LYS A 150 -7.76 -26.91 18.36
N ASN A 151 -8.35 -28.10 18.49
CA ASN A 151 -8.30 -29.14 17.46
C ASN A 151 -9.04 -28.73 16.18
N PHE A 152 -10.14 -28.00 16.32
CA PHE A 152 -10.89 -27.49 15.17
C PHE A 152 -10.10 -26.43 14.39
N ILE A 153 -9.55 -25.42 15.08
CA ILE A 153 -8.75 -24.35 14.45
C ILE A 153 -7.57 -24.94 13.67
N LYS A 154 -6.92 -25.99 14.21
CA LYS A 154 -5.83 -26.70 13.53
C LYS A 154 -6.21 -27.25 12.15
N THR A 155 -7.50 -27.53 11.92
CA THR A 155 -7.98 -28.10 10.65
C THR A 155 -8.35 -27.05 9.60
N LEU A 156 -8.41 -25.77 9.96
CA LEU A 156 -8.92 -24.71 9.08
C LEU A 156 -7.89 -24.17 8.09
N TRP A 157 -6.63 -24.57 8.21
CA TRP A 157 -5.51 -24.08 7.38
C TRP A 157 -5.35 -24.83 6.06
N SER A 158 -6.45 -25.37 5.53
CA SER A 158 -6.50 -26.13 4.30
C SER A 158 -7.27 -25.35 3.24
N ASN A 159 -6.79 -25.36 2.00
CA ASN A 159 -7.55 -24.89 0.84
C ASN A 159 -8.55 -25.97 0.33
N GLU A 160 -8.43 -27.21 0.81
CA GLU A 160 -9.33 -28.31 0.49
C GLU A 160 -10.29 -28.65 1.64
N PRO A 161 -11.53 -29.09 1.35
CA PRO A 161 -12.09 -29.27 0.01
C PRO A 161 -12.45 -27.93 -0.65
N SER A 162 -12.16 -27.80 -1.95
CA SER A 162 -12.47 -26.62 -2.75
C SER A 162 -13.86 -26.65 -3.40
N SER A 163 -14.50 -27.82 -3.53
CA SER A 163 -15.84 -27.97 -4.15
C SER A 163 -16.84 -28.51 -3.14
N TRP A 164 -18.03 -27.90 -3.00
CA TRP A 164 -19.05 -28.40 -2.07
C TRP A 164 -19.65 -29.75 -2.52
N LYS A 165 -19.81 -30.69 -1.58
CA LYS A 165 -20.56 -31.94 -1.78
C LYS A 165 -21.44 -32.26 -0.56
N GLU A 166 -22.66 -32.73 -0.82
CA GLU A 166 -23.62 -33.05 0.24
C GLU A 166 -23.19 -34.23 1.14
N ASN A 167 -22.42 -35.16 0.60
CA ASN A 167 -21.93 -36.34 1.33
C ASN A 167 -20.63 -36.11 2.11
N PHE A 168 -20.14 -34.86 2.18
CA PHE A 168 -18.96 -34.54 2.98
C PHE A 168 -19.12 -34.90 4.46
N THR A 169 -18.02 -35.33 5.05
CA THR A 169 -17.93 -35.50 6.50
C THR A 169 -18.19 -34.17 7.21
N PRO A 170 -18.66 -34.18 8.47
CA PRO A 170 -18.89 -32.95 9.22
C PRO A 170 -17.66 -32.02 9.27
N LYS A 171 -16.45 -32.59 9.32
CA LYS A 171 -15.20 -31.84 9.31
C LYS A 171 -14.98 -31.11 7.97
N GLU A 172 -15.11 -31.82 6.85
CA GLU A 172 -14.96 -31.25 5.51
C GLU A 172 -15.98 -30.13 5.24
N LYS A 173 -17.23 -30.33 5.66
CA LYS A 173 -18.28 -29.29 5.56
C LYS A 173 -17.89 -28.01 6.29
N MET A 174 -17.35 -28.13 7.51
CA MET A 174 -16.93 -26.96 8.29
C MET A 174 -15.70 -26.26 7.68
N ILE A 175 -14.72 -27.02 7.17
CA ILE A 175 -13.54 -26.43 6.50
C ILE A 175 -13.98 -25.65 5.26
N PHE A 176 -14.79 -26.27 4.39
CA PHE A 176 -15.37 -25.59 3.24
C PHE A 176 -16.13 -24.33 3.67
N ALA A 177 -16.94 -24.43 4.72
CA ALA A 177 -17.75 -23.31 5.17
C ALA A 177 -16.92 -22.14 5.67
N VAL A 178 -15.87 -22.38 6.45
CA VAL A 178 -14.97 -21.32 6.89
C VAL A 178 -14.30 -20.68 5.67
N ASN A 179 -13.79 -21.45 4.71
CA ASN A 179 -13.21 -20.90 3.48
C ASN A 179 -14.23 -20.07 2.67
N ALA A 180 -15.45 -20.57 2.50
CA ALA A 180 -16.51 -19.86 1.78
C ALA A 180 -16.92 -18.55 2.47
N PHE A 181 -17.09 -18.56 3.79
CA PHE A 181 -17.51 -17.38 4.55
C PHE A 181 -16.39 -16.37 4.82
N THR A 182 -15.13 -16.79 4.82
CA THR A 182 -14.01 -15.93 5.25
C THR A 182 -12.99 -15.62 4.16
N ARG A 183 -12.90 -16.39 3.08
CA ARG A 183 -11.82 -16.25 2.09
C ARG A 183 -12.28 -16.21 0.64
N MET A 184 -13.55 -16.47 0.36
CA MET A 184 -14.10 -16.55 -1.00
C MET A 184 -14.00 -15.22 -1.74
N ARG A 185 -13.42 -15.29 -2.94
CA ARG A 185 -13.39 -14.18 -3.91
C ARG A 185 -13.90 -14.68 -5.23
N PHE A 186 -13.12 -15.54 -5.85
CA PHE A 186 -13.40 -16.12 -7.14
C PHE A 186 -13.87 -17.58 -7.02
N LEU A 187 -14.68 -17.99 -8.00
CA LEU A 187 -15.10 -19.37 -8.20
C LEU A 187 -14.73 -19.81 -9.61
N ASN A 188 -14.42 -21.09 -9.76
CA ASN A 188 -14.28 -21.73 -11.07
C ASN A 188 -15.67 -22.01 -11.68
N LYS A 189 -15.75 -22.35 -12.97
CA LYS A 189 -17.02 -22.70 -13.67
C LYS A 189 -17.87 -23.75 -12.96
N ASN A 190 -17.26 -24.72 -12.28
CA ASN A 190 -17.92 -25.77 -11.51
C ASN A 190 -18.30 -25.36 -10.07
N LEU A 191 -18.24 -24.06 -9.75
CA LEU A 191 -18.43 -23.46 -8.44
C LEU A 191 -17.37 -23.82 -7.39
N SER A 192 -16.25 -24.44 -7.73
CA SER A 192 -15.18 -24.65 -6.74
C SER A 192 -14.53 -23.32 -6.32
N LEU A 193 -14.19 -23.19 -5.04
CA LEU A 193 -13.51 -22.03 -4.47
C LEU A 193 -12.11 -21.91 -5.07
N ASN A 194 -11.80 -20.74 -5.64
CA ASN A 194 -10.44 -20.39 -6.04
C ASN A 194 -9.85 -19.43 -5.00
N LEU A 195 -8.99 -19.96 -4.13
CA LEU A 195 -8.45 -19.24 -2.97
C LEU A 195 -7.07 -18.63 -3.21
N ASP A 196 -6.43 -18.94 -4.34
CA ASP A 196 -5.07 -18.50 -4.67
C ASP A 196 -5.08 -17.15 -5.40
N VAL A 197 -6.12 -16.88 -6.18
CA VAL A 197 -6.26 -15.63 -6.92
C VAL A 197 -6.86 -14.53 -6.03
N SER A 198 -6.12 -13.42 -5.88
CA SER A 198 -6.51 -12.30 -4.99
C SER A 198 -6.79 -10.98 -5.72
N SER A 199 -6.24 -10.76 -6.91
CA SER A 199 -6.48 -9.62 -7.81
C SER A 199 -6.36 -10.04 -9.29
N ASP A 200 -6.74 -9.15 -10.22
CA ASP A 200 -6.43 -9.21 -11.67
C ASP A 200 -7.11 -10.26 -12.55
N ALA A 201 -7.88 -11.21 -11.99
CA ALA A 201 -8.61 -12.20 -12.78
C ALA A 201 -10.03 -11.77 -13.24
N PHE A 202 -10.37 -10.47 -13.18
CA PHE A 202 -11.69 -9.99 -13.61
C PHE A 202 -11.97 -10.23 -15.11
N HIS A 203 -10.93 -10.46 -15.91
CA HIS A 203 -11.00 -10.69 -17.35
C HIS A 203 -10.81 -12.15 -17.77
N ASN A 204 -10.77 -13.10 -16.82
CA ASN A 204 -10.63 -14.51 -17.12
C ASN A 204 -12.01 -15.19 -17.23
N ASP A 205 -12.30 -15.86 -18.35
CA ASP A 205 -13.59 -16.53 -18.55
C ASP A 205 -13.78 -17.82 -17.72
N ASP A 206 -12.69 -18.43 -17.25
CA ASP A 206 -12.71 -19.67 -16.47
C ASP A 206 -12.95 -19.45 -14.97
N ILE A 207 -12.67 -18.23 -14.49
CA ILE A 207 -12.73 -17.86 -13.08
C ILE A 207 -13.53 -16.56 -12.94
N LYS A 208 -14.62 -16.58 -12.17
CA LYS A 208 -15.50 -15.39 -12.03
C LYS A 208 -15.71 -15.02 -10.56
N PRO A 209 -15.90 -13.73 -10.24
CA PRO A 209 -16.28 -13.33 -8.88
C PRO A 209 -17.54 -14.06 -8.43
N TRP A 210 -17.59 -14.50 -7.17
CA TRP A 210 -18.73 -15.28 -6.64
C TRP A 210 -20.08 -14.58 -6.89
N PHE A 211 -20.11 -13.24 -6.79
CA PHE A 211 -21.31 -12.43 -6.96
C PHE A 211 -21.73 -12.27 -8.44
N LYS A 212 -21.01 -12.83 -9.41
CA LYS A 212 -21.45 -12.92 -10.81
C LYS A 212 -22.24 -14.20 -11.12
N TYR A 213 -22.17 -15.23 -10.28
CA TYR A 213 -22.95 -16.46 -10.46
C TYR A 213 -24.39 -16.31 -10.01
N ASN A 214 -25.36 -16.94 -10.67
CA ASN A 214 -26.75 -16.95 -10.19
C ASN A 214 -26.83 -17.66 -8.84
N SER A 215 -27.63 -17.10 -7.91
CA SER A 215 -27.81 -17.65 -6.57
C SER A 215 -29.22 -17.39 -6.07
N ARG A 216 -29.78 -18.35 -5.34
CA ARG A 216 -31.20 -18.36 -4.89
C ARG A 216 -31.57 -17.22 -3.94
N PHE A 217 -30.59 -16.55 -3.35
CA PHE A 217 -30.79 -15.49 -2.34
C PHE A 217 -30.60 -14.07 -2.90
N LYS A 218 -30.01 -13.87 -4.08
CA LYS A 218 -29.73 -12.52 -4.63
C LYS A 218 -30.98 -11.68 -4.93
N ASN A 219 -32.08 -12.34 -5.28
CA ASN A 219 -33.35 -11.65 -5.57
C ASN A 219 -34.14 -11.30 -4.30
N ASN A 220 -33.76 -11.88 -3.15
CA ASN A 220 -34.51 -11.79 -1.90
C ASN A 220 -33.79 -11.00 -0.81
N PHE A 221 -32.46 -10.93 -0.85
CA PHE A 221 -31.65 -10.28 0.18
C PHE A 221 -30.54 -9.42 -0.43
N LYS A 222 -30.30 -8.26 0.18
CA LYS A 222 -29.07 -7.48 -0.03
C LYS A 222 -27.93 -8.09 0.78
N ILE A 223 -26.82 -8.40 0.13
CA ILE A 223 -25.64 -8.97 0.80
C ILE A 223 -24.61 -7.86 1.04
N ILE A 224 -24.19 -7.70 2.29
CA ILE A 224 -23.13 -6.79 2.72
C ILE A 224 -21.93 -7.64 3.15
N PHE A 225 -20.76 -7.35 2.58
CA PHE A 225 -19.53 -8.09 2.83
C PHE A 225 -18.30 -7.18 2.75
N GLY A 226 -17.19 -7.63 3.34
CA GLY A 226 -15.91 -6.90 3.42
C GLY A 226 -14.78 -7.92 3.57
N HIS A 227 -13.82 -7.89 2.64
CA HIS A 227 -12.60 -8.75 2.57
C HIS A 227 -11.84 -8.52 1.25
N TRP A 228 -12.57 -8.10 0.22
CA TRP A 228 -12.09 -8.07 -1.15
C TRP A 228 -11.77 -6.64 -1.62
N ALA A 229 -10.77 -6.03 -0.98
CA ALA A 229 -10.31 -4.67 -1.28
C ALA A 229 -9.99 -4.45 -2.78
N ALA A 230 -9.52 -5.49 -3.48
CA ALA A 230 -9.21 -5.45 -4.91
C ALA A 230 -10.41 -5.20 -5.84
N LEU A 231 -11.66 -5.28 -5.33
CA LEU A 231 -12.83 -4.85 -6.11
C LEU A 231 -12.79 -3.36 -6.44
N GLY A 232 -12.05 -2.58 -5.66
CA GLY A 232 -12.05 -1.12 -5.73
C GLY A 232 -13.39 -0.54 -5.26
N PHE A 233 -13.36 0.65 -4.65
CA PHE A 233 -14.57 1.40 -4.37
C PHE A 233 -14.92 2.35 -5.52
N TYR A 234 -13.89 2.85 -6.20
CA TYR A 234 -14.00 3.79 -7.31
C TYR A 234 -13.94 3.07 -8.64
N LYS A 235 -14.81 3.46 -9.56
CA LYS A 235 -14.85 2.95 -10.93
C LYS A 235 -13.99 3.78 -11.87
N HIS A 236 -13.67 5.02 -11.49
CA HIS A 236 -12.89 5.95 -12.30
C HIS A 236 -11.98 6.85 -11.44
N PRO A 237 -10.77 7.23 -11.90
CA PRO A 237 -9.87 8.15 -11.18
C PRO A 237 -10.50 9.50 -10.80
N ARG A 238 -11.52 9.94 -11.54
CA ARG A 238 -12.36 11.10 -11.21
C ARG A 238 -12.91 11.04 -9.79
N GLU A 239 -13.35 9.87 -9.34
CA GLU A 239 -13.94 9.72 -8.01
C GLU A 239 -12.87 9.86 -6.92
N ILE A 240 -11.66 9.36 -7.18
CA ILE A 240 -10.49 9.55 -6.32
C ILE A 240 -10.12 11.04 -6.27
N PHE A 241 -10.04 11.70 -7.42
CA PHE A 241 -9.74 13.13 -7.50
C PHE A 241 -10.77 13.97 -6.73
N ASN A 242 -12.06 13.66 -6.88
CA ASN A 242 -13.13 14.33 -6.13
C ASN A 242 -13.01 14.10 -4.63
N GLU A 243 -12.54 12.93 -4.18
CA GLU A 243 -12.27 12.69 -2.77
C GLU A 243 -11.04 13.45 -2.27
N MET A 244 -9.94 13.44 -3.04
CA MET A 244 -8.74 14.22 -2.75
C MET A 244 -9.09 15.71 -2.58
N SER A 245 -9.97 16.25 -3.43
CA SER A 245 -10.40 17.66 -3.34
C SER A 245 -11.07 18.03 -2.02
N LYS A 246 -11.62 17.05 -1.28
CA LYS A 246 -12.23 17.29 0.04
C LYS A 246 -11.19 17.42 1.16
N THR A 247 -9.96 16.97 0.93
CA THR A 247 -8.91 16.89 1.97
C THR A 247 -7.62 17.63 1.60
N MET A 248 -7.43 17.97 0.33
CA MET A 248 -6.28 18.70 -0.19
C MET A 248 -6.68 20.13 -0.59
N PRO A 249 -6.40 21.14 0.25
CA PRO A 249 -6.75 22.53 -0.05
C PRO A 249 -6.14 23.06 -1.35
N SER A 250 -5.03 22.48 -1.82
CA SER A 250 -4.42 22.82 -3.11
C SER A 250 -5.30 22.51 -4.32
N LEU A 251 -6.32 21.67 -4.16
CA LEU A 251 -7.30 21.33 -5.19
C LEU A 251 -8.62 22.11 -5.07
N ASN A 252 -8.72 23.05 -4.11
CA ASN A 252 -9.91 23.89 -3.96
C ASN A 252 -10.25 24.57 -5.29
N ASN A 253 -11.52 24.48 -5.70
CA ASN A 253 -12.05 25.05 -6.95
C ASN A 253 -11.49 24.46 -8.27
N ILE A 254 -10.69 23.39 -8.18
CA ILE A 254 -10.15 22.67 -9.34
C ILE A 254 -10.90 21.34 -9.47
N THR A 255 -12.07 21.33 -10.12
CA THR A 255 -12.83 20.09 -10.33
C THR A 255 -12.31 19.29 -11.52
N TRP A 256 -12.61 17.99 -11.56
CA TRP A 256 -12.23 17.14 -12.70
C TRP A 256 -12.82 17.65 -14.02
N ASP A 257 -14.11 18.00 -14.03
CA ASP A 257 -14.77 18.50 -15.24
C ASP A 257 -14.19 19.83 -15.71
N ARG A 258 -13.75 20.67 -14.76
CA ARG A 258 -13.07 21.93 -15.07
C ARG A 258 -11.71 21.68 -15.71
N LEU A 259 -10.87 20.84 -15.12
CA LEU A 259 -9.58 20.45 -15.71
C LEU A 259 -9.75 19.88 -17.13
N ASN A 260 -10.77 19.04 -17.33
CA ASN A 260 -11.06 18.45 -18.64
C ASN A 260 -11.51 19.49 -19.67
N LYS A 261 -12.19 20.57 -19.23
CA LYS A 261 -12.67 21.65 -20.10
C LYS A 261 -11.57 22.68 -20.41
N GLU A 262 -10.76 23.03 -19.41
CA GLU A 262 -9.77 24.12 -19.48
C GLU A 262 -8.37 23.61 -19.88
N ASN A 263 -8.17 22.28 -19.97
CA ASN A 263 -6.90 21.57 -20.18
C ASN A 263 -5.90 21.70 -19.03
N SER A 264 -5.78 22.88 -18.43
CA SER A 264 -4.96 23.13 -17.25
C SER A 264 -5.62 24.18 -16.35
N VAL A 265 -5.40 24.05 -15.05
CA VAL A 265 -5.81 25.05 -14.04
C VAL A 265 -4.67 25.20 -13.05
N THR A 266 -4.20 26.42 -12.85
CA THR A 266 -3.08 26.71 -11.94
C THR A 266 -3.58 26.85 -10.52
N TYR A 267 -2.95 26.14 -9.58
CA TYR A 267 -3.17 26.38 -8.15
C TYR A 267 -2.22 27.48 -7.66
N PRO A 268 -2.58 28.27 -6.64
CA PRO A 268 -3.88 28.31 -5.93
C PRO A 268 -5.04 28.86 -6.77
N CYS A 269 -6.26 28.36 -6.51
CA CYS A 269 -7.46 28.83 -7.20
C CYS A 269 -8.52 29.33 -6.20
N LYS A 270 -8.80 30.64 -6.19
CA LYS A 270 -9.66 31.29 -5.17
C LYS A 270 -11.17 31.05 -5.39
N SER A 271 -11.61 30.82 -6.63
CA SER A 271 -13.02 30.54 -6.95
C SER A 271 -13.14 29.64 -8.18
N PRO A 272 -14.31 29.01 -8.44
CA PRO A 272 -14.49 28.10 -9.58
C PRO A 272 -14.30 28.74 -10.96
N GLN A 273 -14.36 30.08 -11.05
CA GLN A 273 -14.18 30.85 -12.29
C GLN A 273 -12.80 31.55 -12.36
N HIS A 274 -12.02 31.52 -11.27
CA HIS A 274 -10.71 32.15 -11.24
C HIS A 274 -9.70 31.28 -12.01
N PRO A 275 -8.94 31.81 -12.99
CA PRO A 275 -8.03 31.02 -13.82
C PRO A 275 -6.91 30.31 -13.01
N GLY A 276 -6.59 30.88 -11.86
CA GLY A 276 -5.50 30.44 -10.98
C GLY A 276 -4.61 31.64 -10.66
N GLU A 277 -3.80 31.53 -9.63
CA GLU A 277 -2.81 32.55 -9.29
C GLU A 277 -1.48 32.20 -9.96
N GLU A 278 -0.97 33.08 -10.82
CA GLU A 278 0.35 32.93 -11.43
C GLU A 278 1.47 33.25 -10.44
N ILE A 279 1.19 34.15 -9.50
CA ILE A 279 2.14 34.63 -8.49
C ILE A 279 1.68 34.16 -7.11
N VAL A 280 2.47 33.31 -6.48
CA VAL A 280 2.27 32.93 -5.08
C VAL A 280 2.88 33.97 -4.15
N PHE A 281 2.23 34.19 -2.99
CA PHE A 281 2.69 35.12 -1.94
C PHE A 281 2.76 36.59 -2.37
N GLY A 282 1.95 37.02 -3.35
CA GLY A 282 1.88 38.42 -3.77
C GLY A 282 1.43 39.38 -2.65
N ASP A 283 0.55 38.93 -1.77
CA ASP A 283 0.04 39.75 -0.65
C ASP A 283 0.83 39.52 0.66
N LYS A 284 1.05 38.25 1.02
CA LYS A 284 1.68 37.84 2.29
C LYS A 284 2.27 36.43 2.21
N PHE A 285 3.21 36.14 3.10
CA PHE A 285 3.76 34.79 3.28
C PHE A 285 2.81 33.89 4.10
N PRO A 286 2.87 32.55 3.92
CA PRO A 286 2.03 31.59 4.63
C PRO A 286 2.59 31.32 6.05
N THR A 287 2.96 32.37 6.77
CA THR A 287 3.44 32.38 8.15
C THR A 287 2.37 32.95 9.07
N LEU A 288 2.47 32.69 10.38
CA LEU A 288 1.45 33.13 11.36
C LEU A 288 1.27 34.66 11.37
N ASP A 289 2.33 35.42 11.11
CA ASP A 289 2.35 36.89 11.07
C ASP A 289 2.34 37.45 9.63
N GLY A 290 2.31 36.59 8.61
CA GLY A 290 2.32 36.97 7.19
C GLY A 290 3.67 37.47 6.66
N LYS A 291 4.74 37.47 7.46
CA LYS A 291 6.06 38.00 7.09
C LYS A 291 7.01 36.91 6.64
N GLY A 292 7.97 37.29 5.79
CA GLY A 292 9.09 36.43 5.41
C GLY A 292 10.04 36.23 6.58
N LYS A 293 10.64 35.03 6.68
CA LYS A 293 11.63 34.71 7.71
C LYS A 293 13.03 34.79 7.12
N PHE A 294 13.83 35.73 7.60
CA PHE A 294 15.27 35.74 7.32
C PHE A 294 15.95 34.65 8.16
N VAL A 295 16.71 33.78 7.50
CA VAL A 295 17.45 32.69 8.15
C VAL A 295 18.92 32.83 7.74
N PRO A 296 19.86 33.03 8.70
CA PRO A 296 21.28 33.06 8.38
C PRO A 296 21.74 31.68 7.93
N ALA A 297 22.55 31.63 6.88
CA ALA A 297 23.18 30.40 6.40
C ALA A 297 24.67 30.42 6.75
N SER A 298 25.17 29.33 7.31
CA SER A 298 26.60 29.10 7.50
C SER A 298 27.13 28.28 6.33
N VAL A 299 28.33 28.61 5.85
CA VAL A 299 29.01 27.79 4.85
C VAL A 299 29.57 26.55 5.56
N THR A 300 29.15 25.38 5.11
CA THR A 300 29.66 24.08 5.58
C THR A 300 30.43 23.39 4.45
N SER A 301 31.55 22.77 4.78
CA SER A 301 32.29 21.95 3.82
C SER A 301 31.47 20.72 3.41
N PRO A 302 31.68 20.19 2.18
CA PRO A 302 31.18 18.87 1.82
C PRO A 302 31.69 17.79 2.77
N ASP A 303 30.90 16.73 2.97
CA ASP A 303 31.27 15.63 3.86
C ASP A 303 32.47 14.82 3.34
N GLU A 304 32.76 14.93 2.04
CA GLU A 304 33.89 14.27 1.42
C GLU A 304 34.68 15.21 0.50
N ILE A 305 35.88 15.58 0.91
CA ILE A 305 36.82 16.39 0.12
C ILE A 305 37.89 15.53 -0.57
N PRO A 306 38.44 15.98 -1.71
CA PRO A 306 39.60 15.35 -2.33
C PRO A 306 40.81 15.25 -1.38
N ASP A 307 41.59 14.18 -1.56
CA ASP A 307 42.85 13.96 -0.86
C ASP A 307 43.92 13.44 -1.84
N LYS A 308 45.04 12.94 -1.30
CA LYS A 308 46.16 12.44 -2.11
C LYS A 308 45.82 11.16 -2.90
N ASP A 309 44.84 10.37 -2.42
CA ASP A 309 44.45 9.12 -3.06
C ASP A 309 43.33 9.35 -4.09
N TYR A 310 42.48 10.35 -3.85
CA TYR A 310 41.34 10.74 -4.66
C TYR A 310 41.37 12.24 -4.94
N GLU A 311 42.18 12.65 -5.92
CA GLU A 311 42.48 14.07 -6.19
C GLU A 311 41.36 14.84 -6.90
N MET A 312 40.40 14.15 -7.53
CA MET A 312 39.34 14.75 -8.35
C MET A 312 38.05 14.91 -7.56
N ILE A 313 37.24 15.91 -7.92
CA ILE A 313 35.85 16.05 -7.45
C ILE A 313 34.93 15.42 -8.50
N LEU A 314 34.23 14.36 -8.14
CA LEU A 314 33.13 13.80 -8.91
C LEU A 314 31.85 14.59 -8.65
N THR A 315 31.23 15.05 -9.73
CA THR A 315 29.85 15.56 -9.72
C THR A 315 29.00 14.76 -10.70
N THR A 316 27.74 14.49 -10.33
CA THR A 316 26.81 13.71 -11.15
C THR A 316 25.68 14.58 -11.65
N GLY A 317 25.14 14.29 -12.83
CA GLY A 317 23.99 15.03 -13.32
C GLY A 317 23.24 14.34 -14.45
N ARG A 318 22.42 15.15 -15.12
CA ARG A 318 21.54 14.70 -16.20
C ARG A 318 22.14 15.07 -17.54
N GLN A 319 21.63 14.39 -18.54
CA GLN A 319 21.96 14.59 -19.93
C GLN A 319 20.64 14.77 -20.71
N LEU A 320 20.68 15.51 -21.82
CA LEU A 320 19.48 15.91 -22.55
C LEU A 320 18.73 14.70 -23.13
N GLU A 321 19.49 13.78 -23.72
CA GLU A 321 18.97 12.63 -24.47
C GLU A 321 18.34 11.58 -23.55
N HIS A 322 18.79 11.50 -22.30
CA HIS A 322 18.42 10.42 -21.39
C HIS A 322 17.79 10.91 -20.10
N TRP A 323 16.61 10.36 -19.78
CA TRP A 323 15.87 10.72 -18.57
C TRP A 323 16.23 9.81 -17.40
N HIS A 324 16.72 10.43 -16.33
CA HIS A 324 17.09 9.79 -15.07
C HIS A 324 17.88 8.49 -15.23
N THR A 325 17.26 7.32 -14.98
CA THR A 325 17.93 6.01 -15.02
C THR A 325 18.00 5.40 -16.42
N GLY A 326 17.52 6.11 -17.45
CA GLY A 326 17.54 5.62 -18.83
C GLY A 326 16.55 4.48 -19.12
N ALA A 327 15.74 4.04 -18.14
CA ALA A 327 14.89 2.85 -18.26
C ALA A 327 13.87 2.90 -19.41
N MET A 328 13.51 4.12 -19.85
CA MET A 328 12.68 4.38 -21.02
C MET A 328 13.50 4.92 -22.19
N THR A 329 14.28 5.98 -21.98
CA THR A 329 14.95 6.71 -23.08
C THR A 329 16.04 5.92 -23.77
N ARG A 330 16.74 5.03 -23.07
CA ARG A 330 17.74 4.14 -23.68
C ARG A 330 17.15 2.99 -24.47
N LYS A 331 15.84 2.76 -24.36
CA LYS A 331 15.10 1.82 -25.22
C LYS A 331 14.54 2.50 -26.46
N ALA A 332 14.58 3.83 -26.53
CA ALA A 332 14.17 4.59 -27.70
C ALA A 332 15.36 4.68 -28.65
N SER A 333 15.26 4.01 -29.81
CA SER A 333 16.35 3.88 -30.79
C SER A 333 16.97 5.22 -31.18
N ASN A 334 16.15 6.26 -31.35
CA ASN A 334 16.63 7.57 -31.79
C ASN A 334 17.43 8.30 -30.70
N LEU A 335 17.06 8.14 -29.42
CA LEU A 335 17.76 8.80 -28.32
C LEU A 335 19.05 8.06 -27.97
N ASP A 336 18.97 6.72 -27.93
CA ASP A 336 20.14 5.88 -27.65
C ASP A 336 21.19 5.98 -28.75
N ALA A 337 20.80 6.13 -30.02
CA ALA A 337 21.75 6.35 -31.11
C ALA A 337 22.54 7.66 -31.02
N ILE A 338 22.00 8.71 -30.38
CA ILE A 338 22.70 9.99 -30.22
C ILE A 338 23.77 9.85 -29.11
N GLU A 339 23.42 9.20 -28.00
CA GLU A 339 24.27 9.09 -26.81
C GLU A 339 24.27 7.66 -26.23
N PRO A 340 24.87 6.69 -26.96
CA PRO A 340 24.70 5.25 -26.68
C PRO A 340 25.50 4.75 -25.48
N GLU A 341 26.56 5.47 -25.11
CA GLU A 341 27.58 5.00 -24.19
C GLU A 341 27.82 5.98 -23.04
N PRO A 342 28.20 5.46 -21.85
CA PRO A 342 28.56 6.31 -20.73
C PRO A 342 29.85 7.08 -21.00
N THR A 343 29.85 8.36 -20.64
CA THR A 343 31.04 9.21 -20.73
C THR A 343 31.32 9.97 -19.43
N VAL A 344 32.61 10.22 -19.17
CA VAL A 344 33.07 11.11 -18.11
C VAL A 344 33.61 12.37 -18.75
N SER A 345 33.02 13.52 -18.42
CA SER A 345 33.44 14.80 -18.95
C SER A 345 34.58 15.36 -18.10
N ILE A 346 35.70 15.68 -18.75
CA ILE A 346 36.96 16.10 -18.11
C ILE A 346 37.47 17.37 -18.79
N SER A 347 38.04 18.28 -18.00
CA SER A 347 38.66 19.51 -18.51
C SER A 347 39.84 19.21 -19.45
N PRO A 348 40.12 20.07 -20.46
CA PRO A 348 41.30 19.89 -21.30
C PRO A 348 42.63 19.86 -20.53
N LEU A 349 42.72 20.60 -19.42
CA LEU A 349 43.92 20.66 -18.59
C LEU A 349 44.15 19.35 -17.84
N ASP A 350 43.10 18.75 -17.27
CA ASP A 350 43.22 17.47 -16.57
C ASP A 350 43.49 16.32 -17.54
N ILE A 351 42.95 16.38 -18.76
CA ILE A 351 43.28 15.41 -19.81
C ILE A 351 44.78 15.43 -20.11
N LEU A 352 45.38 16.62 -20.25
CA LEU A 352 46.83 16.76 -20.47
C LEU A 352 47.63 16.33 -19.24
N LYS A 353 47.24 16.78 -18.03
CA LYS A 353 47.91 16.45 -16.77
C LYS A 353 47.97 14.94 -16.52
N ASN A 354 46.91 14.22 -16.91
CA ASN A 354 46.79 12.77 -16.69
C ASN A 354 47.16 11.93 -17.93
N ASN A 355 47.73 12.53 -18.98
CA ASN A 355 48.14 11.86 -20.22
C ASN A 355 47.02 11.00 -20.86
N LEU A 356 45.81 11.57 -20.91
CA LEU A 356 44.61 10.96 -21.49
C LEU A 356 44.32 11.53 -22.88
N ASN A 357 43.54 10.81 -23.68
CA ASN A 357 42.94 11.31 -24.92
C ASN A 357 41.41 11.22 -24.89
N PRO A 358 40.69 12.10 -25.61
CA PRO A 358 39.25 11.94 -25.83
C PRO A 358 38.96 10.56 -26.45
N GLY A 359 37.98 9.84 -25.90
CA GLY A 359 37.63 8.48 -26.31
C GLY A 359 38.37 7.37 -25.56
N ASP A 360 39.44 7.67 -24.82
CA ASP A 360 40.12 6.68 -23.97
C ASP A 360 39.13 6.08 -22.99
N LYS A 361 39.19 4.75 -22.81
CA LYS A 361 38.49 4.08 -21.73
C LYS A 361 39.33 4.20 -20.46
N ILE A 362 38.76 4.77 -19.41
CA ILE A 362 39.43 4.96 -18.13
C ILE A 362 38.63 4.33 -17.00
N LYS A 363 39.31 4.11 -15.87
CA LYS A 363 38.71 3.71 -14.61
C LYS A 363 38.48 4.96 -13.76
N VAL A 364 37.25 5.14 -13.28
CA VAL A 364 36.93 6.16 -12.27
C VAL A 364 36.61 5.44 -10.96
N SER A 365 37.40 5.71 -9.94
CA SER A 365 37.34 5.04 -8.64
C SER A 365 37.02 6.03 -7.54
N THR A 366 36.27 5.58 -6.54
CA THR A 366 36.08 6.28 -5.26
C THR A 366 36.25 5.29 -4.12
N ARG A 367 36.14 5.74 -2.85
CA ARG A 367 36.24 4.86 -1.68
C ARG A 367 35.18 3.74 -1.64
N ARG A 368 34.13 3.83 -2.45
CA ARG A 368 33.00 2.87 -2.47
C ARG A 368 33.02 1.92 -3.65
N GLY A 369 33.63 2.32 -4.76
CA GLY A 369 33.49 1.56 -5.99
C GLY A 369 34.26 2.14 -7.16
N THR A 370 33.99 1.55 -8.31
CA THR A 370 34.69 1.80 -9.56
C THR A 370 33.71 1.66 -10.71
N VAL A 371 33.91 2.47 -11.75
CA VAL A 371 33.29 2.27 -13.06
C VAL A 371 34.34 2.41 -14.16
N GLU A 372 34.12 1.74 -15.29
CA GLU A 372 34.89 1.96 -16.51
C GLU A 372 34.07 2.82 -17.48
N ILE A 373 34.65 3.88 -18.02
CA ILE A 373 33.91 4.91 -18.74
C ILE A 373 34.78 5.65 -19.76
N ARG A 374 34.19 6.18 -20.85
CA ARG A 374 34.93 6.86 -21.91
C ARG A 374 35.16 8.34 -21.61
N VAL A 375 36.37 8.83 -21.87
CA VAL A 375 36.73 10.24 -21.69
C VAL A 375 36.04 11.11 -22.73
N ARG A 376 35.31 12.11 -22.27
CA ARG A 376 34.79 13.21 -23.09
C ARG A 376 35.51 14.50 -22.67
N LYS A 377 36.14 15.18 -23.64
CA LYS A 377 36.73 16.49 -23.38
C LYS A 377 35.62 17.54 -23.33
N ASP A 378 35.57 18.29 -22.24
CA ASP A 378 34.59 19.36 -22.06
C ASP A 378 35.26 20.61 -21.45
N LYS A 379 35.15 21.74 -22.15
CA LYS A 379 35.72 23.02 -21.72
C LYS A 379 34.91 23.70 -20.62
N SER A 380 33.66 23.28 -20.40
CA SER A 380 32.79 23.80 -19.36
C SER A 380 33.07 23.20 -17.98
N ILE A 381 33.80 22.07 -17.94
CA ILE A 381 34.21 21.41 -16.71
C ILE A 381 35.47 22.09 -16.15
N PRO A 382 35.44 22.59 -14.90
CA PRO A 382 36.62 23.15 -14.24
C PRO A 382 37.73 22.13 -14.05
N ALA A 383 38.98 22.59 -13.96
CA ALA A 383 40.11 21.72 -13.62
C ALA A 383 39.93 21.10 -12.22
N GLY A 384 40.25 19.82 -12.06
CA GLY A 384 40.06 19.06 -10.83
C GLY A 384 38.64 18.53 -10.61
N VAL A 385 37.72 18.73 -11.56
CA VAL A 385 36.33 18.25 -11.49
C VAL A 385 36.08 17.27 -12.64
N ILE A 386 35.31 16.21 -12.37
CA ILE A 386 34.80 15.29 -13.40
C ILE A 386 33.28 15.20 -13.31
N PHE A 387 32.61 15.10 -14.45
CA PHE A 387 31.16 14.96 -14.53
C PHE A 387 30.76 13.61 -15.13
N ILE A 388 29.86 12.89 -14.45
CA ILE A 388 29.29 11.62 -14.95
C ILE A 388 27.75 11.69 -14.95
N PRO A 389 27.08 11.47 -16.09
CA PRO A 389 25.63 11.32 -16.14
C PRO A 389 25.19 9.99 -15.52
N PHE A 390 24.12 10.00 -14.71
CA PHE A 390 23.68 8.81 -13.96
C PHE A 390 22.67 7.91 -14.70
N CYS A 391 22.55 8.05 -16.02
CA CYS A 391 21.54 7.34 -16.83
C CYS A 391 21.99 5.99 -17.42
N TYR A 392 23.23 5.58 -17.15
CA TYR A 392 23.84 4.36 -17.66
C TYR A 392 23.95 3.31 -16.55
N ASN A 393 23.45 2.10 -16.79
CA ASN A 393 23.49 1.02 -15.80
C ASN A 393 24.83 0.27 -15.83
N GLU A 394 25.48 0.22 -16.99
CA GLU A 394 26.79 -0.38 -17.24
C GLU A 394 27.94 0.43 -16.61
N ALA A 395 27.74 1.72 -16.37
CA ALA A 395 28.66 2.61 -15.66
C ALA A 395 27.88 3.47 -14.64
N ALA A 396 27.25 2.80 -13.68
CA ALA A 396 26.36 3.43 -12.72
C ALA A 396 27.09 4.41 -11.79
N ALA A 397 26.93 5.71 -12.03
CA ALA A 397 27.55 6.78 -11.26
C ALA A 397 27.25 6.71 -9.74
N ASN A 398 26.07 6.21 -9.36
CA ASN A 398 25.67 6.10 -7.96
C ASN A 398 26.46 5.04 -7.17
N LEU A 399 27.21 4.14 -7.84
CA LEU A 399 28.17 3.27 -7.16
C LEU A 399 29.37 4.04 -6.59
N LEU A 400 29.60 5.25 -7.11
CA LEU A 400 30.74 6.09 -6.74
C LEU A 400 30.39 7.10 -5.64
N THR A 401 29.12 7.51 -5.53
CA THR A 401 28.65 8.58 -4.64
C THR A 401 28.69 8.17 -3.17
N ASN A 402 28.91 9.12 -2.27
CA ASN A 402 28.90 8.87 -0.84
C ASN A 402 27.48 8.66 -0.28
N SER A 403 27.41 8.18 0.96
CA SER A 403 26.15 7.95 1.68
C SER A 403 25.79 9.11 2.62
N ALA A 404 26.45 10.26 2.50
CA ALA A 404 26.14 11.43 3.30
C ALA A 404 24.75 11.96 2.95
N LEU A 405 24.02 12.41 3.97
CA LEU A 405 22.64 12.88 3.85
C LEU A 405 22.54 14.27 4.47
N ASP A 406 21.85 15.17 3.77
CA ASP A 406 21.46 16.46 4.33
C ASP A 406 20.74 16.25 5.69
N PRO A 407 21.14 16.97 6.75
CA PRO A 407 20.63 16.73 8.10
C PRO A 407 19.11 16.89 8.23
N TYR A 408 18.47 17.68 7.36
CA TYR A 408 17.04 18.00 7.44
C TYR A 408 16.20 17.23 6.41
N GLY A 409 16.46 17.44 5.12
CA GLY A 409 15.75 16.85 4.00
C GLY A 409 16.14 15.40 3.70
N LYS A 410 17.21 14.89 4.32
CA LYS A 410 17.74 13.53 4.08
C LYS A 410 18.02 13.26 2.60
N ILE A 411 18.44 14.31 1.89
CA ILE A 411 18.80 14.25 0.47
C ILE A 411 20.28 13.83 0.39
N PRO A 412 20.65 12.84 -0.44
CA PRO A 412 22.04 12.42 -0.58
C PRO A 412 22.94 13.44 -1.28
N GLU A 413 24.23 13.45 -0.92
CA GLU A 413 25.25 14.34 -1.48
C GLU A 413 25.74 13.88 -2.87
N PHE A 414 24.86 13.90 -3.87
CA PHE A 414 25.19 13.40 -5.22
C PHE A 414 26.14 14.30 -6.04
N LYS A 415 26.36 15.53 -5.60
CA LYS A 415 27.04 16.57 -6.40
C LYS A 415 28.51 16.75 -6.04
N TYR A 416 28.98 16.02 -5.03
CA TYR A 416 30.34 16.15 -4.52
C TYR A 416 30.81 14.82 -3.94
N CYS A 417 31.90 14.27 -4.46
CA CYS A 417 32.55 13.08 -3.93
C CYS A 417 34.00 13.04 -4.41
N ALA A 418 34.94 12.64 -3.58
CA ALA A 418 36.33 12.49 -4.02
C ALA A 418 36.46 11.27 -4.94
N ALA A 419 37.16 11.45 -6.05
CA ALA A 419 37.37 10.44 -7.07
C ALA A 419 38.82 10.44 -7.58
N LYS A 420 39.19 9.30 -8.17
CA LYS A 420 40.46 9.07 -8.83
C LYS A 420 40.19 8.63 -10.26
N ILE A 421 40.97 9.12 -11.21
CA ILE A 421 40.93 8.69 -12.60
C ILE A 421 42.22 7.93 -12.93
N GLU A 422 42.11 6.79 -13.61
CA GLU A 422 43.24 5.93 -13.97
C GLU A 422 43.06 5.40 -15.38
N LYS A 423 44.14 5.38 -16.17
CA LYS A 423 44.13 4.77 -17.50
C LYS A 423 44.08 3.25 -17.37
N ILE A 424 43.31 2.58 -18.25
CA ILE A 424 43.21 1.11 -18.32
C ILE A 424 44.27 0.57 -19.29
#